data_AF-A0A8C4MXS6-F1
#
_entry.id   AF-A0A8C4MXS6-F1
#
_cell.length_a   1.000
_cell.length_b   1.000
_cell.length_c   1.000
_cell.angle_alpha   90.00
_cell.angle_beta   90.00
_cell.angle_gamma   90.00
#
_symmetry.space_group_name_H-M   'P 1'
#
loop_
_entity.id
_entity.type
_entity.pdbx_description
1 polymer ?
#
loop_
_entity_poly.entity_id
_entity_poly.type
_entity_poly.pdbx_seq_one_letter_code
_entity_poly.pdbx_strand_id
1 'polypeptide(L)'
;MGHVQPVDVCSFSTIGKLLRFGFSAMFGFGGRTLALAEKHRWMSPNQRRDFAVIKALAKLKPEDCEISFLPFKSSQDLQERRAQESPKSDCNEQWQMIQGQFLNISIMAIPCLCSVAPRGLAPNTRLNNGSMALIIARNTSRPEFIKHLKRYASLKNQFNFPFIETYTVEEVKVHPRNNTSAHNPEEEERPHETASENSFPWNVDGDLMEVASEVHVRLHPRLINLYGGSMEEMNDSKATCNCL
;
A
#
# COMPACT_ATOMS: atom_id res chain seq x y z
N MET A 1 11.40 -29.52 8.75
CA MET A 1 10.09 -29.40 8.08
C MET A 1 9.56 -28.02 8.41
N GLY A 2 9.17 -27.22 7.41
CA GLY A 2 8.73 -25.83 7.64
C GLY A 2 7.47 -25.76 8.50
N HIS A 3 7.37 -24.75 9.36
CA HIS A 3 6.17 -24.52 10.17
C HIS A 3 5.06 -23.99 9.26
N VAL A 4 3.85 -24.56 9.40
CA VAL A 4 2.65 -24.04 8.74
C VAL A 4 2.16 -22.86 9.56
N GLN A 5 2.07 -21.69 8.94
CA GLN A 5 1.61 -20.46 9.57
C GLN A 5 0.35 -19.97 8.84
N PRO A 6 -0.74 -19.68 9.58
CA PRO A 6 -1.90 -19.02 8.99
C PRO A 6 -1.51 -17.58 8.60
N VAL A 7 -2.09 -17.09 7.50
CA VAL A 7 -1.80 -15.76 6.95
C VAL A 7 -3.10 -15.06 6.54
N ASP A 8 -3.21 -13.79 6.91
CA ASP A 8 -4.28 -12.87 6.55
C ASP A 8 -4.14 -12.47 5.08
N VAL A 9 -5.26 -12.35 4.38
CA VAL A 9 -5.29 -12.04 2.94
C VAL A 9 -6.29 -10.93 2.67
N CYS A 10 -5.97 -10.00 1.79
CA CYS A 10 -6.89 -8.98 1.34
C CYS A 10 -7.66 -9.43 0.09
N SER A 11 -8.96 -9.15 0.04
CA SER A 11 -9.71 -9.10 -1.21
C SER A 11 -9.73 -7.67 -1.74
N PHE A 12 -9.47 -7.50 -3.04
CA PHE A 12 -9.61 -6.26 -3.78
C PHE A 12 -10.84 -6.34 -4.66
N SER A 13 -11.75 -5.38 -4.54
CA SER A 13 -13.01 -5.39 -5.27
C SER A 13 -13.42 -3.99 -5.72
N THR A 14 -14.28 -3.92 -6.74
CA THR A 14 -14.90 -2.67 -7.19
C THR A 14 -16.35 -2.94 -7.55
N ILE A 15 -17.28 -2.06 -7.13
CA ILE A 15 -18.72 -2.10 -7.47
C ILE A 15 -19.29 -3.53 -7.53
N GLY A 16 -19.18 -4.28 -6.42
CA GLY A 16 -19.72 -5.64 -6.30
C GLY A 16 -18.96 -6.74 -7.07
N LYS A 17 -17.86 -6.42 -7.75
CA LYS A 17 -16.99 -7.36 -8.48
C LYS A 17 -15.67 -7.56 -7.75
N LEU A 18 -15.36 -8.81 -7.42
CA LEU A 18 -14.02 -9.20 -6.96
C LEU A 18 -13.01 -9.03 -8.11
N LEU A 19 -11.91 -8.33 -7.84
CA LEU A 19 -10.81 -8.13 -8.78
C LEU A 19 -9.73 -9.20 -8.58
N ARG A 20 -9.23 -9.33 -7.35
CA ARG A 20 -8.21 -10.32 -6.96
C ARG A 20 -8.08 -10.45 -5.46
N PHE A 21 -7.34 -11.45 -5.02
CA PHE A 21 -6.76 -11.50 -3.68
C PHE A 21 -5.30 -11.03 -3.71
N GLY A 22 -4.78 -10.63 -2.56
CA GLY A 22 -3.38 -10.27 -2.39
C GLY A 22 -3.03 -9.89 -0.96
N PHE A 23 -1.79 -9.51 -0.71
CA PHE A 23 -1.30 -9.14 0.63
C PHE A 23 -0.95 -7.66 0.75
N SER A 24 -0.64 -7.03 -0.38
CA SER A 24 -0.12 -5.67 -0.44
C SER A 24 -0.68 -4.93 -1.64
N ALA A 25 -0.96 -3.66 -1.45
CA ALA A 25 -1.33 -2.76 -2.52
C ALA A 25 -0.72 -1.38 -2.33
N MET A 26 -0.35 -0.75 -3.45
CA MET A 26 0.09 0.64 -3.49
C MET A 26 -0.64 1.39 -4.60
N PHE A 27 -1.22 2.52 -4.22
CA PHE A 27 -1.84 3.48 -5.11
C PHE A 27 -1.06 4.81 -5.13
N GLY A 28 -1.05 5.52 -6.27
CA GLY A 28 -0.25 6.72 -6.47
C GLY A 28 1.17 6.43 -6.97
N PHE A 29 2.21 6.87 -6.27
CA PHE A 29 3.60 6.71 -6.68
C PHE A 29 3.99 5.25 -6.91
N GLY A 30 3.65 4.34 -5.99
CA GLY A 30 3.96 2.90 -6.13
C GLY A 30 3.31 2.25 -7.35
N GLY A 31 2.03 2.57 -7.61
CA GLY A 31 1.30 2.08 -8.78
C GLY A 31 1.86 2.63 -10.10
N ARG A 32 2.09 3.95 -10.20
CA ARG A 32 2.66 4.57 -11.41
C ARG A 32 4.09 4.13 -11.69
N THR A 33 4.88 3.91 -10.64
CA THR A 33 6.24 3.37 -10.79
C THR A 33 6.19 1.98 -11.41
N LEU A 34 5.30 1.10 -10.92
CA LEU A 34 5.12 -0.22 -11.52
C LEU A 34 4.62 -0.12 -12.98
N ALA A 35 3.62 0.72 -13.25
CA ALA A 35 3.12 0.91 -14.62
C ALA A 35 4.22 1.36 -15.59
N LEU A 36 5.12 2.25 -15.15
CA LEU A 36 6.30 2.64 -15.93
C LEU A 36 7.27 1.47 -16.13
N ALA A 37 7.57 0.69 -15.10
CA ALA A 37 8.43 -0.48 -15.20
C ALA A 37 7.86 -1.51 -16.18
N GLU A 38 6.56 -1.75 -16.16
CA GLU A 38 5.87 -2.70 -17.04
C GLU A 38 5.89 -2.26 -18.51
N LYS A 39 5.91 -0.96 -18.80
CA LYS A 39 6.09 -0.45 -20.16
C LYS A 39 7.54 -0.57 -20.69
N HIS A 40 8.51 -0.93 -19.83
CA HIS A 40 9.93 -0.99 -20.18
C HIS A 40 10.54 -2.36 -19.86
N ARG A 41 9.80 -3.47 -20.10
CA ARG A 41 10.27 -4.85 -19.88
C ARG A 41 11.52 -5.23 -20.69
N TRP A 42 11.89 -4.45 -21.71
CA TRP A 42 13.11 -4.65 -22.49
C TRP A 42 14.39 -4.38 -21.69
N MET A 43 14.31 -3.64 -20.58
CA MET A 43 15.43 -3.43 -19.64
C MET A 43 15.57 -4.60 -18.66
N SER A 44 16.78 -4.86 -18.18
CA SER A 44 17.00 -5.83 -17.10
C SER A 44 16.24 -5.44 -15.82
N PRO A 45 15.85 -6.39 -14.94
CA PRO A 45 14.99 -6.09 -13.79
C PRO A 45 15.47 -4.94 -12.90
N ASN A 46 16.77 -4.87 -12.60
CA ASN A 46 17.32 -3.81 -11.74
C ASN A 46 17.33 -2.45 -12.45
N GLN A 47 17.82 -2.40 -13.69
CA GLN A 47 17.81 -1.17 -14.50
C GLN A 47 16.39 -0.65 -14.71
N ARG A 48 15.42 -1.55 -14.93
CA ARG A 48 14.01 -1.23 -15.10
C ARG A 48 13.40 -0.62 -13.84
N ARG A 49 13.69 -1.19 -12.67
CA ARG A 49 13.25 -0.65 -11.36
C ARG A 49 13.83 0.74 -11.14
N ASP A 50 15.13 0.92 -11.33
CA ASP A 50 15.81 2.22 -11.14
C ASP A 50 15.28 3.29 -12.10
N PHE A 51 15.17 2.95 -13.38
CA PHE A 51 14.62 3.82 -14.41
C PHE A 51 13.19 4.26 -14.06
N ALA A 52 12.33 3.32 -13.69
CA ALA A 52 10.94 3.61 -13.35
C ALA A 52 10.82 4.52 -12.13
N VAL A 53 11.60 4.27 -11.07
CA VAL A 53 11.63 5.11 -9.87
C VAL A 53 12.11 6.52 -10.19
N ILE A 54 13.21 6.67 -10.93
CA ILE A 54 13.75 7.98 -11.31
C ILE A 54 12.74 8.75 -12.16
N LYS A 55 12.12 8.09 -13.14
CA LYS A 55 11.13 8.71 -14.03
C LYS A 55 9.85 9.09 -13.28
N ALA A 56 9.37 8.25 -12.36
CA ALA A 56 8.23 8.55 -11.50
C ALA A 56 8.52 9.72 -10.55
N LEU A 57 9.75 9.83 -10.02
CA LEU A 57 10.16 10.95 -9.17
C LEU A 57 10.27 12.26 -9.95
N ALA A 58 10.81 12.22 -11.17
CA ALA A 58 10.86 13.38 -12.05
C ALA A 58 9.45 13.93 -12.32
N LYS A 59 8.48 13.05 -12.58
CA LYS A 59 7.07 13.38 -12.79
C LYS A 59 6.20 13.22 -11.52
N LEU A 60 6.76 13.44 -10.33
CA LEU A 60 6.04 13.26 -9.06
C LEU A 60 4.79 14.16 -9.02
N LYS A 61 3.62 13.54 -8.88
CA LYS A 61 2.31 14.22 -8.83
C LYS A 61 1.43 13.57 -7.77
N PRO A 62 0.69 14.29 -6.93
CA PRO A 62 -0.28 13.65 -6.05
C PRO A 62 -1.55 13.26 -6.80
N GLU A 63 -2.25 12.23 -6.30
CA GLU A 63 -3.62 11.90 -6.71
C GLU A 63 -4.61 12.50 -5.70
N ASP A 64 -5.69 13.12 -6.19
CA ASP A 64 -6.77 13.60 -5.32
C ASP A 64 -7.74 12.44 -5.06
N CYS A 65 -7.92 12.08 -3.79
CA CYS A 65 -8.67 10.89 -3.40
C CYS A 65 -9.51 11.15 -2.15
N GLU A 66 -10.56 10.36 -2.01
CA GLU A 66 -11.21 10.09 -0.74
C GLU A 66 -10.80 8.70 -0.25
N ILE A 67 -10.39 8.59 1.01
CA ILE A 67 -10.01 7.35 1.65
C ILE A 67 -10.96 7.16 2.83
N SER A 68 -11.75 6.10 2.79
CA SER A 68 -12.57 5.69 3.92
C SER A 68 -12.00 4.40 4.49
N PHE A 69 -11.87 4.27 5.81
CA PHE A 69 -11.35 3.05 6.43
C PHE A 69 -12.01 2.72 7.75
N LEU A 70 -12.00 1.43 8.09
CA LEU A 70 -12.46 0.91 9.37
C LEU A 70 -11.23 0.63 10.27
N PRO A 71 -11.01 1.42 11.34
CA PRO A 71 -9.88 1.18 12.25
C PRO A 71 -10.01 -0.17 12.97
N PHE A 72 -8.91 -0.91 13.04
CA PHE A 72 -8.82 -2.12 13.84
C PHE A 72 -8.83 -1.75 15.32
N LYS A 73 -9.71 -2.37 16.11
CA LYS A 73 -9.76 -2.20 17.57
C LYS A 73 -9.21 -3.45 18.22
N SER A 74 -8.04 -3.33 18.87
CA SER A 74 -7.51 -4.47 19.61
C SER A 74 -8.34 -4.74 20.87
N SER A 75 -8.26 -5.96 21.42
CA SER A 75 -8.94 -6.29 22.67
C SER A 75 -8.47 -5.43 23.85
N GLN A 76 -7.25 -4.89 23.79
CA GLN A 76 -6.68 -3.97 24.79
C GLN A 76 -7.34 -2.59 24.70
N ASP A 77 -7.55 -2.05 23.49
CA ASP A 77 -8.25 -0.78 23.28
C ASP A 77 -9.72 -0.84 23.77
N LEU A 78 -10.34 -2.02 23.65
CA LEU A 78 -11.70 -2.29 24.16
C LEU A 78 -11.76 -2.43 25.69
N GLN A 79 -10.64 -2.74 26.35
CA GLN A 79 -10.55 -2.79 27.82
C GLN A 79 -10.30 -1.40 28.41
N GLU A 80 -9.40 -0.60 27.82
CA GLU A 80 -9.14 0.78 28.27
C GLU A 80 -10.37 1.68 28.14
N ARG A 81 -11.13 1.56 27.04
CA ARG A 81 -12.41 2.29 26.88
C ARG A 81 -13.50 1.83 27.86
N ARG A 82 -13.49 0.57 28.29
CA ARG A 82 -14.42 0.08 29.32
C ARG A 82 -14.13 0.63 30.71
N ALA A 83 -12.91 1.11 30.97
CA ALA A 83 -12.53 1.73 32.23
C ALA A 83 -12.92 3.22 32.33
N GLN A 84 -13.35 3.87 31.23
CA GLN A 84 -13.68 5.30 31.19
C GLN A 84 -15.15 5.61 30.79
N GLU A 85 -16.11 5.01 31.51
CA GLU A 85 -17.55 5.37 31.57
C GLU A 85 -18.59 4.59 30.70
N SER A 86 -19.63 4.16 31.45
CA SER A 86 -21.04 3.79 31.17
C SER A 86 -21.43 2.80 30.04
N PRO A 87 -22.36 1.86 30.33
CA PRO A 87 -22.87 0.90 29.34
C PRO A 87 -24.06 1.52 28.60
N LYS A 88 -23.83 2.09 27.40
CA LYS A 88 -24.81 2.22 26.32
C LYS A 88 -24.20 2.96 25.13
N SER A 89 -23.90 2.22 24.07
CA SER A 89 -23.93 2.71 22.69
C SER A 89 -23.69 1.51 21.77
N ASP A 90 -24.56 1.31 20.78
CA ASP A 90 -24.45 0.29 19.75
C ASP A 90 -23.01 0.21 19.20
N CYS A 91 -22.50 -1.02 19.03
CA CYS A 91 -21.23 -1.30 18.38
C CYS A 91 -21.30 -0.91 16.88
N ASN A 92 -21.33 0.38 16.59
CA ASN A 92 -21.21 0.86 15.21
C ASN A 92 -19.73 0.86 14.82
N GLU A 93 -19.44 0.07 13.80
CA GLU A 93 -18.24 0.09 12.96
C GLU A 93 -18.09 1.49 12.34
N GLN A 94 -17.60 2.45 13.13
CA GLN A 94 -17.48 3.83 12.69
C GLN A 94 -16.32 3.97 11.71
N TRP A 95 -16.66 4.02 10.42
CA TRP A 95 -15.75 4.39 9.34
C TRP A 95 -15.19 5.79 9.58
N GLN A 96 -13.89 5.93 9.36
CA GLN A 96 -13.21 7.23 9.28
C GLN A 96 -13.00 7.58 7.82
N MET A 97 -13.05 8.87 7.50
CA MET A 97 -12.84 9.38 6.14
C MET A 97 -11.77 10.47 6.16
N ILE A 98 -10.84 10.37 5.20
CA ILE A 98 -9.81 11.34 4.94
C ILE A 98 -9.83 11.67 3.45
N GLN A 99 -9.84 12.95 3.13
CA GLN A 99 -9.80 13.44 1.76
C GLN A 99 -8.56 14.30 1.53
N GLY A 100 -8.04 14.28 0.31
CA GLY A 100 -7.04 15.22 -0.16
C GLY A 100 -6.09 14.66 -1.20
N GLN A 101 -4.94 15.32 -1.33
CA GLN A 101 -3.91 14.98 -2.30
C GLN A 101 -2.84 14.08 -1.68
N PHE A 102 -2.63 12.91 -2.27
CA PHE A 102 -1.71 11.89 -1.77
C PHE A 102 -0.67 11.52 -2.82
N LEU A 103 0.60 11.50 -2.44
CA LEU A 103 1.67 10.99 -3.29
C LEU A 103 1.66 9.48 -3.37
N ASN A 104 1.34 8.80 -2.26
CA ASN A 104 1.29 7.35 -2.19
C ASN A 104 0.34 6.89 -1.08
N ILE A 105 -0.42 5.83 -1.35
CA ILE A 105 -1.24 5.13 -0.37
C ILE A 105 -0.81 3.67 -0.40
N SER A 106 -0.37 3.14 0.74
CA SER A 106 0.07 1.74 0.88
C SER A 106 -0.87 1.01 1.82
N ILE A 107 -1.38 -0.14 1.39
CA ILE A 107 -2.27 -1.02 2.16
C ILE A 107 -1.57 -2.37 2.27
N MET A 108 -1.20 -2.78 3.48
CA MET A 108 -0.26 -3.89 3.69
C MET A 108 -0.77 -4.83 4.78
N ALA A 109 -1.16 -6.06 4.42
CA ALA A 109 -1.55 -7.12 5.35
C ALA A 109 -0.34 -7.91 5.89
N ILE A 110 0.82 -7.77 5.25
CA ILE A 110 2.08 -8.38 5.68
C ILE A 110 3.19 -7.34 5.72
N PRO A 111 4.33 -7.60 6.41
CA PRO A 111 5.43 -6.65 6.48
C PRO A 111 6.04 -6.21 5.14
N CYS A 112 5.93 -7.03 4.08
CA CYS A 112 6.44 -6.76 2.73
C CYS A 112 7.96 -6.48 2.72
N LEU A 113 8.76 -7.44 3.19
CA LEU A 113 10.22 -7.37 3.15
C LEU A 113 10.72 -7.50 1.71
N CYS A 114 11.71 -6.68 1.36
CA CYS A 114 12.42 -6.78 0.09
C CYS A 114 13.84 -6.22 0.22
N SER A 115 14.68 -6.43 -0.79
CA SER A 115 16.08 -5.97 -0.79
C SER A 115 16.25 -4.46 -0.60
N VAL A 116 15.23 -3.67 -0.97
CA VAL A 116 15.22 -2.20 -0.83
C VAL A 116 14.58 -1.71 0.48
N ALA A 117 13.90 -2.58 1.21
CA ALA A 117 13.28 -2.30 2.50
C ALA A 117 13.50 -3.51 3.44
N PRO A 118 14.69 -3.64 4.05
CA PRO A 118 15.05 -4.81 4.86
C PRO A 118 14.17 -4.99 6.11
N ARG A 119 13.56 -3.91 6.62
CA ARG A 119 12.57 -3.96 7.70
C ARG A 119 11.14 -4.20 7.19
N GLY A 120 10.94 -4.22 5.88
CA GLY A 120 9.63 -4.22 5.24
C GLY A 120 9.06 -2.83 5.03
N LEU A 121 8.10 -2.73 4.11
CA LEU A 121 7.33 -1.50 3.88
C LEU A 121 6.37 -1.19 5.04
N ALA A 122 5.89 -2.23 5.73
CA ALA A 122 4.99 -2.12 6.87
C ALA A 122 5.49 -2.97 8.06
N PRO A 123 6.63 -2.62 8.69
CA PRO A 123 7.32 -3.43 9.71
C PRO A 123 6.49 -3.78 10.94
N ASN A 124 5.43 -3.02 11.23
CA ASN A 124 4.59 -3.21 12.41
C ASN A 124 3.41 -4.16 12.16
N THR A 125 3.24 -4.65 10.93
CA THR A 125 2.19 -5.59 10.55
C THR A 125 2.56 -7.02 10.97
N ARG A 126 1.58 -7.88 11.18
CA ARG A 126 1.77 -9.30 11.49
C ARG A 126 1.01 -10.16 10.49
N LEU A 127 1.43 -11.40 10.34
CA LEU A 127 0.85 -12.28 9.33
C LEU A 127 -0.59 -12.71 9.64
N ASN A 128 -1.04 -12.71 10.89
CA ASN A 128 -2.25 -13.44 11.30
C ASN A 128 -3.08 -12.78 12.42
N ASN A 129 -2.91 -11.47 12.62
CA ASN A 129 -3.54 -10.75 13.71
C ASN A 129 -4.90 -10.12 13.33
N GLY A 130 -5.37 -10.33 12.09
CA GLY A 130 -6.64 -9.81 11.61
C GLY A 130 -6.61 -8.30 11.36
N SER A 131 -5.43 -7.73 11.10
CA SER A 131 -5.29 -6.30 10.78
C SER A 131 -4.34 -6.06 9.61
N MET A 132 -4.47 -4.92 8.94
CA MET A 132 -3.53 -4.43 7.94
C MET A 132 -3.11 -2.99 8.23
N ALA A 133 -1.96 -2.59 7.72
CA ALA A 133 -1.47 -1.22 7.81
C ALA A 133 -1.94 -0.40 6.61
N LEU A 134 -2.54 0.76 6.88
CA LEU A 134 -2.78 1.83 5.92
C LEU A 134 -1.75 2.94 6.16
N ILE A 135 -0.83 3.12 5.21
CA ILE A 135 0.23 4.14 5.28
C ILE A 135 -0.03 5.16 4.16
N ILE A 136 -0.29 6.39 4.55
CA ILE A 136 -0.64 7.50 3.66
C ILE A 136 0.53 8.47 3.60
N ALA A 137 1.00 8.77 2.39
CA ALA A 137 1.92 9.86 2.13
C ALA A 137 1.16 11.02 1.47
N ARG A 138 0.90 12.08 2.24
CA ARG A 138 0.29 13.31 1.74
C ARG A 138 1.21 14.06 0.77
N ASN A 139 0.63 15.01 0.05
CA ASN A 139 1.36 15.91 -0.84
C ASN A 139 2.50 16.62 -0.08
N THR A 140 3.70 16.58 -0.65
CA THR A 140 4.90 17.22 -0.12
C THR A 140 5.89 17.51 -1.26
N SER A 141 6.98 18.21 -0.96
CA SER A 141 8.02 18.49 -1.96
C SER A 141 8.75 17.22 -2.39
N ARG A 142 9.22 17.19 -3.65
CA ARG A 142 10.01 16.06 -4.20
C ARG A 142 11.24 15.71 -3.32
N PRO A 143 12.05 16.67 -2.83
CA PRO A 143 13.17 16.34 -1.93
C PRO A 143 12.73 15.66 -0.62
N GLU A 144 11.64 16.12 0.00
CA GLU A 144 11.11 15.49 1.23
C GLU A 144 10.60 14.08 0.96
N PHE A 145 9.91 13.87 -0.16
CA PHE A 145 9.47 12.54 -0.57
C PHE A 145 10.65 11.60 -0.84
N ILE A 146 11.72 12.07 -1.50
CA ILE A 146 12.95 11.30 -1.71
C ILE A 146 13.61 10.94 -0.37
N LYS A 147 13.65 11.86 0.61
CA LYS A 147 14.16 11.57 1.96
C LYS A 147 13.34 10.47 2.63
N HIS A 148 12.03 10.45 2.45
CA HIS A 148 11.16 9.37 2.92
C HIS A 148 11.48 8.04 2.23
N LEU A 149 11.58 7.99 0.90
CA LEU A 149 11.90 6.75 0.17
C LEU A 149 13.26 6.16 0.61
N LYS A 150 14.29 7.00 0.75
CA LYS A 150 15.61 6.57 1.22
C LYS A 150 15.59 6.02 2.65
N ARG A 151 14.57 6.36 3.45
CA ARG A 151 14.44 5.91 4.83
C ARG A 151 14.16 4.41 4.93
N TYR A 152 13.47 3.82 3.94
CA TYR A 152 13.21 2.37 3.90
C TYR A 152 14.47 1.52 3.84
N ALA A 153 15.55 2.03 3.21
CA ALA A 153 16.84 1.35 3.15
C ALA A 153 17.68 1.49 4.45
N SER A 154 17.15 2.16 5.47
CA SER A 154 17.86 2.43 6.73
C SER A 154 17.18 1.74 7.93
N LEU A 155 17.87 1.71 9.08
CA LEU A 155 17.30 1.19 10.33
C LEU A 155 16.37 2.19 11.04
N LYS A 156 16.35 3.45 10.59
CA LYS A 156 15.56 4.53 11.20
C LYS A 156 14.07 4.38 10.85
N ASN A 157 13.19 4.87 11.73
CA ASN A 157 11.74 4.86 11.49
C ASN A 157 11.38 5.61 10.19
N GLN A 158 10.73 4.90 9.25
CA GLN A 158 10.24 5.42 7.96
C GLN A 158 9.00 6.31 8.06
N PHE A 159 8.28 6.25 9.18
CA PHE A 159 7.02 6.97 9.39
C PHE A 159 7.20 8.29 10.13
N ASN A 160 8.43 8.62 10.58
CA ASN A 160 8.71 9.88 11.29
C ASN A 160 8.89 11.06 10.32
N PHE A 161 7.82 11.40 9.60
CA PHE A 161 7.71 12.55 8.71
C PHE A 161 6.31 13.16 8.88
N PRO A 162 6.16 14.50 8.88
CA PRO A 162 4.88 15.16 9.16
C PRO A 162 3.80 14.95 8.09
N PHE A 163 4.19 14.48 6.90
CA PHE A 163 3.30 14.16 5.78
C PHE A 163 2.96 12.66 5.69
N ILE A 164 3.43 11.84 6.64
CA ILE A 164 3.16 10.40 6.69
C ILE A 164 2.19 10.12 7.84
N GLU A 165 1.08 9.47 7.50
CA GLU A 165 0.08 8.99 8.47
C GLU A 165 -0.01 7.47 8.39
N THR A 166 -0.16 6.81 9.54
CA THR A 166 -0.25 5.35 9.63
C THR A 166 -1.43 4.93 10.48
N TYR A 167 -2.25 4.03 9.96
CA TYR A 167 -3.42 3.48 10.64
C TYR A 167 -3.36 1.95 10.60
N THR A 168 -3.82 1.31 11.69
CA THR A 168 -4.11 -0.12 11.72
C THR A 168 -5.60 -0.29 11.44
N VAL A 169 -5.95 -1.03 10.39
CA VAL A 169 -7.30 -1.05 9.80
C VAL A 169 -7.72 -2.48 9.42
N GLU A 170 -9.01 -2.69 9.28
CA GLU A 170 -9.62 -3.95 8.81
C GLU A 170 -10.12 -3.84 7.37
N GLU A 171 -10.60 -2.66 7.00
CA GLU A 171 -11.13 -2.36 5.68
C GLU A 171 -10.72 -0.96 5.23
N VAL A 172 -10.49 -0.82 3.91
CA VAL A 172 -10.13 0.46 3.28
C VAL A 172 -10.86 0.57 1.95
N LYS A 173 -11.43 1.73 1.68
CA LYS A 173 -11.97 2.15 0.39
C LYS A 173 -11.17 3.34 -0.10
N VAL A 174 -10.65 3.25 -1.32
CA VAL A 174 -9.95 4.36 -1.97
C VAL A 174 -10.75 4.75 -3.20
N HIS A 175 -11.24 5.98 -3.20
CA HIS A 175 -12.00 6.57 -4.29
C HIS A 175 -11.18 7.70 -4.93
N PRO A 176 -10.54 7.45 -6.09
CA PRO A 176 -9.91 8.52 -6.87
C PRO A 176 -10.96 9.54 -7.31
N ARG A 177 -10.66 10.83 -7.13
CA ARG A 177 -11.53 11.92 -7.59
C ARG A 177 -11.10 12.31 -9.00
N ASN A 178 -11.96 12.08 -9.99
CA ASN A 178 -11.70 12.53 -11.35
C ASN A 178 -11.68 14.06 -11.40
N ASN A 179 -10.48 14.63 -11.55
CA ASN A 179 -10.33 16.03 -11.91
C ASN A 179 -10.57 16.17 -13.42
N THR A 180 -11.75 16.64 -13.81
CA THR A 180 -12.07 17.08 -15.18
C THR A 180 -11.26 18.31 -15.64
N SER A 181 -10.23 18.73 -14.91
CA SER A 181 -9.46 19.94 -15.18
C SER A 181 -7.96 19.79 -14.93
N ALA A 182 -7.26 19.13 -15.84
CA ALA A 182 -5.82 19.35 -16.09
C ALA A 182 -5.39 18.67 -17.39
N HIS A 183 -5.97 19.10 -18.53
CA HIS A 183 -5.32 18.91 -19.81
C HIS A 183 -4.10 19.85 -19.87
N ASN A 184 -2.90 19.31 -19.64
CA ASN A 184 -1.66 19.96 -20.07
C ASN A 184 -1.29 19.34 -21.42
N PRO A 185 -1.33 20.09 -22.53
CA PRO A 185 -1.03 19.58 -23.86
C PRO A 185 0.48 19.51 -24.15
N GLU A 186 1.27 18.88 -23.27
CA GLU A 186 2.73 18.70 -23.48
C GLU A 186 3.15 17.23 -23.60
N GLU A 187 2.25 16.33 -24.02
CA GLU A 187 2.62 14.96 -24.40
C GLU A 187 2.66 14.80 -25.94
N GLU A 188 3.58 15.49 -26.60
CA GLU A 188 4.10 15.03 -27.90
C GLU A 188 5.40 14.25 -27.67
N GLU A 189 5.26 12.94 -27.49
CA GLU A 189 6.15 11.92 -28.06
C GLU A 189 5.52 10.53 -27.82
N ARG A 190 4.48 10.20 -28.61
CA ARG A 190 4.21 8.84 -29.08
C ARG A 190 3.10 8.79 -30.15
N PRO A 191 3.20 7.91 -31.16
CA PRO A 191 2.13 7.69 -32.13
C PRO A 191 0.98 6.91 -31.49
N HIS A 192 -0.23 7.43 -31.69
CA HIS A 192 -1.56 6.82 -31.54
C HIS A 192 -1.62 5.43 -30.87
N GLU A 193 -1.93 5.41 -29.57
CA GLU A 193 -2.72 4.35 -28.95
C GLU A 193 -3.82 5.05 -28.14
N THR A 194 -5.07 4.70 -28.45
CA THR A 194 -6.30 5.22 -27.84
C THR A 194 -6.17 5.34 -26.33
N ALA A 195 -6.15 6.57 -25.81
CA ALA A 195 -6.16 6.85 -24.39
C ALA A 195 -7.40 6.22 -23.75
N SER A 196 -7.21 5.15 -22.98
CA SER A 196 -8.17 4.72 -21.97
C SER A 196 -8.14 5.76 -20.85
N GLU A 197 -8.78 6.90 -21.10
CA GLU A 197 -8.82 8.01 -20.15
C GLU A 197 -9.56 7.58 -18.88
N ASN A 198 -8.85 7.63 -17.75
CA ASN A 198 -9.32 7.50 -16.36
C ASN A 198 -9.06 6.17 -15.63
N SER A 199 -8.22 5.26 -16.13
CA SER A 199 -7.79 4.12 -15.30
C SER A 199 -6.60 4.48 -14.41
N PHE A 200 -6.70 4.19 -13.12
CA PHE A 200 -5.65 4.44 -12.15
C PHE A 200 -4.82 3.17 -11.91
N PRO A 201 -3.47 3.24 -11.99
CA PRO A 201 -2.61 2.09 -11.77
C PRO A 201 -2.43 1.79 -10.28
N TRP A 202 -2.61 0.53 -9.94
CA TRP A 202 -2.36 -0.08 -8.65
C TRP A 202 -1.25 -1.11 -8.78
N ASN A 203 -0.33 -1.12 -7.83
CA ASN A 203 0.61 -2.22 -7.65
C ASN A 203 0.03 -3.13 -6.57
N VAL A 204 -0.39 -4.35 -6.94
CA VAL A 204 -0.89 -5.36 -6.00
C VAL A 204 0.08 -6.54 -6.01
N ASP A 205 0.81 -6.75 -4.92
CA ASP A 205 1.85 -7.79 -4.81
C ASP A 205 2.92 -7.79 -5.92
N GLY A 206 3.17 -6.63 -6.54
CA GLY A 206 4.10 -6.50 -7.68
C GLY A 206 3.44 -6.64 -9.06
N ASP A 207 2.15 -6.94 -9.11
CA ASP A 207 1.38 -6.98 -10.35
C ASP A 207 0.63 -5.68 -10.61
N LEU A 208 0.57 -5.28 -11.88
CA LEU A 208 -0.14 -4.09 -12.29
C LEU A 208 -1.64 -4.39 -12.43
N MET A 209 -2.46 -3.63 -11.72
CA MET A 209 -3.92 -3.61 -11.83
C MET A 209 -4.36 -2.20 -12.18
N GLU A 210 -5.26 -2.02 -13.15
CA GLU A 210 -5.76 -0.70 -13.56
C GLU A 210 -7.27 -0.61 -13.29
N VAL A 211 -7.68 0.37 -12.48
CA VAL A 211 -9.08 0.54 -12.05
C VAL A 211 -9.45 2.01 -12.09
N ALA A 212 -10.59 2.37 -12.68
CA ALA A 212 -11.06 3.75 -12.79
C ALA A 212 -11.96 4.19 -11.61
N SER A 213 -12.52 3.23 -10.90
CA SER A 213 -13.51 3.42 -9.83
C SER A 213 -12.92 3.19 -8.44
N GLU A 214 -13.77 3.33 -7.41
CA GLU A 214 -13.42 2.97 -6.04
C GLU A 214 -12.90 1.53 -5.96
N VAL A 215 -11.79 1.35 -5.23
CA VAL A 215 -11.27 0.04 -4.83
C VAL A 215 -11.55 -0.16 -3.35
N HIS A 216 -12.30 -1.22 -3.04
CA HIS A 216 -12.55 -1.69 -1.68
C HIS A 216 -11.61 -2.86 -1.38
N VAL A 217 -10.79 -2.66 -0.36
CA VAL A 217 -9.84 -3.61 0.20
C VAL A 217 -10.36 -4.08 1.55
N ARG A 218 -10.56 -5.38 1.68
CA ARG A 218 -11.06 -6.01 2.91
C ARG A 218 -10.13 -7.13 3.33
N LEU A 219 -9.72 -7.13 4.59
CA LEU A 219 -8.90 -8.18 5.15
C LEU A 219 -9.75 -9.42 5.51
N HIS A 220 -9.22 -10.60 5.23
CA HIS A 220 -9.75 -11.90 5.63
C HIS A 220 -8.74 -12.56 6.57
N PRO A 221 -9.01 -12.61 7.88
CA PRO A 221 -8.07 -13.17 8.83
C PRO A 221 -7.82 -14.66 8.58
N ARG A 222 -6.54 -15.04 8.53
CA ARG A 222 -6.08 -16.43 8.49
C ARG A 222 -6.70 -17.26 7.36
N LEU A 223 -6.94 -16.62 6.21
CA LEU A 223 -7.61 -17.22 5.07
C LEU A 223 -6.83 -18.39 4.47
N ILE A 224 -5.49 -18.29 4.48
CA ILE A 224 -4.60 -19.31 3.91
C ILE A 224 -3.52 -19.73 4.90
N ASN A 225 -2.83 -20.81 4.57
CA ASN A 225 -1.67 -21.31 5.31
C ASN A 225 -0.43 -21.29 4.41
N LEU A 226 0.66 -20.71 4.89
CA LEU A 226 1.96 -20.72 4.22
C LEU A 226 2.98 -21.53 5.02
N TYR A 227 3.95 -22.12 4.34
CA TYR A 227 5.11 -22.74 4.98
C TYR A 227 6.19 -21.67 5.18
N GLY A 228 6.65 -21.48 6.43
CA GLY A 228 7.67 -20.48 6.75
C GLY A 228 8.25 -20.66 8.16
N GLY A 229 9.36 -19.97 8.43
CA GLY A 229 9.94 -19.84 9.78
C GLY A 229 9.48 -18.54 10.43
N SER A 230 9.47 -18.47 11.76
CA SER A 230 9.19 -17.21 12.45
C SER A 230 10.39 -16.26 12.31
N MET A 231 10.16 -14.94 12.27
CA MET A 231 11.25 -13.95 12.14
C MET A 231 12.19 -13.96 13.35
N GLU A 232 11.75 -14.50 14.50
CA GLU A 232 12.55 -14.67 15.72
C GLU A 232 13.64 -15.75 15.54
N GLU A 233 13.39 -16.77 14.71
CA GLU A 233 14.34 -17.86 14.42
C GLU A 233 15.38 -17.48 13.34
N MET A 234 15.17 -16.38 12.60
CA MET A 234 16.03 -15.98 11.49
C MET A 234 17.16 -15.02 11.88
N ASN A 235 17.29 -14.67 13.17
CA ASN A 235 18.45 -13.92 13.67
C ASN A 235 19.74 -14.75 13.74
N ASP A 236 19.65 -16.09 13.64
CA ASP A 236 20.80 -17.00 13.67
C ASP A 236 21.35 -17.37 12.27
N SER A 237 20.76 -16.85 11.19
CA SER A 237 21.28 -17.13 9.85
C SER A 237 21.23 -15.90 8.95
N LYS A 238 22.37 -15.56 8.34
CA LYS A 238 22.47 -14.62 7.21
C LYS A 238 21.67 -15.21 6.03
N ALA A 239 20.35 -15.07 6.05
CA ALA A 239 19.51 -15.44 4.94
C ALA A 239 19.58 -14.33 3.86
N THR A 240 20.32 -14.61 2.79
CA THR A 240 20.23 -13.85 1.54
C THR A 240 19.09 -14.45 0.72
N CYS A 241 17.87 -13.91 0.83
CA CYS A 241 16.81 -14.24 -0.14
C CYS A 241 17.13 -13.49 -1.44
N ASN A 242 17.78 -14.18 -2.37
CA ASN A 242 17.76 -13.79 -3.78
C ASN A 242 16.45 -14.28 -4.38
N CYS A 243 15.42 -13.50 -4.17
CA CYS A 243 14.08 -13.77 -4.65
C CYS A 243 13.84 -12.75 -5.79
N LEU A 244 13.78 -13.30 -7.01
CA LEU A 244 13.92 -12.69 -8.36
C LEU A 244 13.22 -11.32 -8.57
#